data_AF-A0AAD2PW16-F1
#
_entry.id   AF-A0AAD2PW16-F1
#
_cell.length_a   1.000
_cell.length_b   1.000
_cell.length_c   1.000
_cell.angle_alpha   90.00
_cell.angle_beta   90.00
_cell.angle_gamma   90.00
#
_symmetry.space_group_name_H-M   'P 1'
#
loop_
_entity.id
_entity.type
_entity.pdbx_description
1 polymer ?
#
loop_
_entity_poly.entity_id
_entity_poly.type
_entity_poly.pdbx_seq_one_letter_code
_entity_poly.pdbx_strand_id
1 'polypeptide(L)'
;MMKQKYSSVIQDSRFRGGASLVSLMNNHEAILPEFASKTALKSSRKRNKPLSVKRLLRKEWDYIIMNDQTQAPARSLTQKNTIKILKKKYLRRIQDYSPSSTVILLMTAAYKSSKVNYSSDLGGFKKFTKKLLEGYESYASVFPNAKIAPLGLGYKYIKDNYEKQVWEQLYASDGYHPSPHGTYLEACIVYCSIVGEEPPKYDEEWWDTAQYKIRKKDRPTKQEAAILHEAACQVCGIAQEYEFMFEL
;
A
#
# COMPACT_ATOMS: atom_id res chain seq x y z
N MET A 1 -3.15 10.48 -27.75
CA MET A 1 -3.89 9.21 -27.60
C MET A 1 -3.01 8.27 -26.77
N MET A 2 -3.30 8.07 -25.49
CA MET A 2 -2.50 7.19 -24.62
C MET A 2 -2.52 5.77 -25.21
N LYS A 3 -1.34 5.22 -25.55
CA LYS A 3 -1.23 3.81 -25.95
C LYS A 3 -1.65 2.96 -24.77
N GLN A 4 -2.68 2.14 -24.92
CA GLN A 4 -3.10 1.21 -23.89
C GLN A 4 -1.94 0.24 -23.57
N LYS A 5 -1.28 0.47 -22.43
CA LYS A 5 -0.07 -0.27 -22.01
C LYS A 5 -0.36 -1.70 -21.58
N TYR A 6 -1.58 -1.95 -21.08
CA TYR A 6 -2.04 -3.26 -20.61
C TYR A 6 -3.44 -3.58 -21.17
N SER A 7 -3.64 -4.79 -21.66
CA SER A 7 -4.92 -5.25 -22.24
C SER A 7 -5.88 -5.86 -21.22
N SER A 8 -5.38 -6.31 -20.06
CA SER A 8 -6.19 -6.90 -18.99
C SER A 8 -5.48 -6.83 -17.63
N VAL A 9 -6.25 -6.91 -16.54
CA VAL A 9 -5.72 -7.00 -15.17
C VAL A 9 -6.23 -8.28 -14.52
N ILE A 10 -5.32 -9.11 -14.01
CA ILE A 10 -5.64 -10.27 -13.18
C ILE A 10 -5.09 -10.01 -11.78
N GLN A 11 -5.96 -10.08 -10.77
CA GLN A 11 -5.59 -9.89 -9.37
C GLN A 11 -6.02 -11.10 -8.54
N ASP A 12 -5.05 -11.81 -7.95
CA ASP A 12 -5.30 -12.92 -7.01
C ASP A 12 -4.86 -12.52 -5.59
N SER A 13 -5.29 -11.34 -5.16
CA SER A 13 -5.01 -10.84 -3.81
C SER A 13 -6.09 -11.34 -2.85
N ARG A 14 -5.73 -11.89 -1.68
CA ARG A 14 -6.52 -11.74 -0.43
C ARG A 14 -5.85 -12.42 0.77
N PHE A 15 -4.68 -11.93 1.16
CA PHE A 15 -4.27 -12.00 2.57
C PHE A 15 -4.87 -10.79 3.30
N ARG A 16 -5.70 -11.05 4.31
CA ARG A 16 -6.32 -9.94 5.07
C ARG A 16 -5.35 -9.39 6.11
N GLY A 17 -5.51 -8.10 6.40
CA GLY A 17 -4.60 -7.31 7.23
C GLY A 17 -4.40 -7.79 8.66
N GLY A 18 -3.33 -7.28 9.27
CA GLY A 18 -2.85 -7.64 10.62
C GLY A 18 -1.64 -8.58 10.62
N ALA A 19 -1.38 -9.26 9.50
CA ALA A 19 -0.22 -10.15 9.36
C ALA A 19 1.02 -9.38 8.86
N SER A 20 2.20 -9.80 9.33
CA SER A 20 3.48 -9.35 8.78
C SER A 20 3.91 -10.26 7.63
N LEU A 21 4.84 -9.81 6.78
CA LEU A 21 5.42 -10.64 5.73
C LEU A 21 6.08 -11.91 6.30
N VAL A 22 6.59 -11.82 7.53
CA VAL A 22 7.11 -12.97 8.29
C VAL A 22 6.00 -13.97 8.59
N SER A 23 4.89 -13.53 9.19
CA SER A 23 3.82 -14.44 9.59
C SER A 23 3.09 -15.04 8.38
N LEU A 24 2.92 -14.28 7.30
CA LEU A 24 2.33 -14.78 6.05
C LEU A 24 3.13 -15.90 5.39
N MET A 25 4.46 -15.91 5.55
CA MET A 25 5.32 -16.92 4.95
C MET A 25 5.44 -18.19 5.82
N ASN A 26 5.41 -18.02 7.15
CA ASN A 26 5.56 -19.11 8.10
C ASN A 26 4.25 -19.85 8.35
N ASN A 27 3.11 -19.16 8.32
CA ASN A 27 1.81 -19.78 8.51
C ASN A 27 1.38 -20.46 7.20
N HIS A 28 1.60 -21.76 7.14
CA HIS A 28 0.84 -22.63 6.26
C HIS A 28 -0.61 -22.55 6.71
N GLU A 29 -1.43 -21.87 5.93
CA GLU A 29 -2.87 -21.80 6.11
C GLU A 29 -3.36 -20.87 7.23
N ALA A 30 -4.13 -19.87 6.79
CA ALA A 30 -4.92 -18.98 7.64
C ALA A 30 -4.13 -18.10 8.63
N ILE A 31 -4.69 -16.92 8.79
CA ILE A 31 -4.37 -15.96 9.84
C ILE A 31 -4.35 -16.70 11.19
N LEU A 32 -3.19 -16.78 11.86
CA LEU A 32 -3.14 -17.25 13.25
C LEU A 32 -4.02 -16.32 14.10
N PRO A 33 -4.92 -16.87 14.95
CA PRO A 33 -5.85 -16.07 15.76
C PRO A 33 -5.19 -15.00 16.62
N GLU A 34 -3.94 -15.23 17.04
CA GLU A 34 -3.19 -14.36 17.95
C GLU A 34 -2.62 -13.09 17.28
N PHE A 35 -2.50 -13.07 15.94
CA PHE A 35 -2.05 -11.89 15.17
C PHE A 35 -3.17 -11.29 14.30
N ALA A 36 -4.38 -11.80 14.48
CA ALA A 36 -5.55 -11.42 13.71
C ALA A 36 -6.26 -10.24 14.36
N SER A 37 -6.55 -9.18 13.61
CA SER A 37 -7.59 -8.25 14.05
C SER A 37 -8.92 -9.04 14.19
N LYS A 38 -9.80 -8.63 15.11
CA LYS A 38 -11.13 -9.27 15.31
C LYS A 38 -11.91 -9.37 13.98
N THR A 39 -11.67 -8.44 13.05
CA THR A 39 -12.23 -8.41 11.69
C THR A 39 -11.67 -9.49 10.78
N ALA A 40 -10.37 -9.81 10.89
CA ALA A 40 -9.72 -10.86 10.11
C ALA A 40 -10.26 -12.26 10.48
N LEU A 41 -10.49 -12.51 11.77
CA LEU A 41 -11.02 -13.80 12.30
C LEU A 41 -12.45 -14.12 11.84
N LYS A 42 -13.34 -13.12 11.77
CA LYS A 42 -14.73 -13.34 11.35
C LYS A 42 -14.87 -13.82 9.90
N SER A 43 -13.83 -13.63 9.08
CA SER A 43 -13.88 -13.87 7.64
C SER A 43 -13.15 -15.13 7.16
N SER A 44 -12.26 -15.69 7.98
CA SER A 44 -11.55 -16.94 7.67
C SER A 44 -12.50 -18.13 7.62
N ARG A 45 -13.60 -18.10 8.39
CA ARG A 45 -14.63 -19.15 8.45
C ARG A 45 -15.44 -19.38 7.16
N LYS A 46 -15.27 -18.58 6.10
CA LYS A 46 -16.09 -18.62 4.86
C LYS A 46 -15.38 -19.17 3.60
N ARG A 47 -14.19 -19.78 3.67
CA ARG A 47 -13.47 -20.25 2.45
C ARG A 47 -13.00 -21.71 2.52
N ASN A 48 -13.35 -22.49 1.48
CA ASN A 48 -13.09 -23.93 1.37
C ASN A 48 -11.65 -24.34 0.99
N LYS A 49 -10.71 -23.42 0.72
CA LYS A 49 -9.25 -23.68 0.75
C LYS A 49 -8.48 -22.41 1.12
N PRO A 50 -7.57 -22.42 2.11
CA PRO A 50 -6.77 -21.25 2.46
C PRO A 50 -5.85 -20.87 1.29
N LEU A 51 -5.84 -19.59 0.93
CA LEU A 51 -4.80 -19.01 0.08
C LEU A 51 -3.50 -19.01 0.89
N SER A 52 -2.36 -19.35 0.31
CA SER A 52 -1.04 -19.24 0.95
C SER A 52 -0.09 -18.46 0.05
N VAL A 53 0.84 -17.70 0.63
CA VAL A 53 1.81 -16.90 -0.16
C VAL A 53 2.56 -17.81 -1.13
N LYS A 54 2.84 -19.05 -0.68
CA LYS A 54 3.47 -20.09 -1.49
C LYS A 54 2.63 -20.48 -2.72
N ARG A 55 1.29 -20.46 -2.64
CA ARG A 55 0.42 -20.75 -3.79
C ARG A 55 0.29 -19.56 -4.72
N LEU A 56 0.25 -18.34 -4.20
CA LEU A 56 0.19 -17.14 -5.04
C LEU A 56 1.46 -16.97 -5.86
N LEU A 57 2.63 -17.12 -5.22
CA LEU A 57 3.93 -17.03 -5.87
C LEU A 57 4.28 -18.25 -6.72
N ARG A 58 3.32 -19.13 -7.07
CA ARG A 58 3.52 -20.24 -8.04
C ARG A 58 2.99 -19.92 -9.44
N LYS A 59 2.29 -18.81 -9.58
CA LYS A 59 1.87 -18.26 -10.87
C LYS A 59 2.92 -17.25 -11.32
N GLU A 60 3.04 -17.05 -12.62
CA GLU A 60 3.80 -15.94 -13.16
C GLU A 60 3.01 -14.62 -12.99
N TRP A 61 3.70 -13.56 -12.60
CA TRP A 61 3.14 -12.24 -12.35
C TRP A 61 4.00 -11.18 -13.01
N ASP A 62 3.40 -10.15 -13.62
CA ASP A 62 4.14 -8.97 -14.07
C ASP A 62 4.61 -8.12 -12.89
N TYR A 63 3.73 -7.98 -11.90
CA TYR A 63 3.97 -7.17 -10.70
C TYR A 63 3.61 -7.93 -9.44
N ILE A 64 4.45 -7.82 -8.41
CA ILE A 64 4.18 -8.35 -7.08
C ILE A 64 4.20 -7.19 -6.10
N ILE A 65 3.00 -6.73 -5.72
CA ILE A 65 2.84 -5.66 -4.73
C ILE A 65 2.77 -6.29 -3.33
N MET A 66 3.61 -5.80 -2.42
CA MET A 66 3.61 -6.25 -1.03
C MET A 66 3.85 -5.09 -0.07
N ASN A 67 3.10 -5.08 1.03
CA ASN A 67 3.36 -4.26 2.21
C ASN A 67 3.57 -5.16 3.43
N ASP A 68 4.36 -4.70 4.38
CA ASP A 68 4.44 -5.34 5.70
C ASP A 68 3.42 -4.73 6.66
N GLN A 69 3.32 -5.31 7.86
CA GLN A 69 2.68 -4.64 8.98
C GLN A 69 3.40 -3.31 9.23
N THR A 70 2.66 -2.21 9.36
CA THR A 70 3.21 -0.84 9.33
C THR A 70 4.36 -0.59 10.31
N GLN A 71 4.35 -1.19 11.51
CA GLN A 71 5.41 -0.96 12.50
C GLN A 71 6.64 -1.84 12.25
N ALA A 72 6.51 -2.95 11.51
CA ALA A 72 7.57 -3.91 11.26
C ALA A 72 8.83 -3.32 10.59
N PRO A 73 8.74 -2.50 9.52
CA PRO A 73 9.91 -1.86 8.92
C PRO A 73 10.56 -0.79 9.82
N ALA A 74 9.80 -0.22 10.77
CA ALA A 74 10.26 0.90 11.60
C ALA A 74 10.95 0.49 12.91
N ARG A 75 10.95 -0.81 13.27
CA ARG A 75 11.65 -1.35 14.45
C ARG A 75 12.76 -2.30 14.03
N SER A 76 13.94 -2.14 14.62
CA SER A 76 15.15 -2.86 14.21
C SER A 76 15.01 -4.39 14.25
N LEU A 77 14.37 -4.95 15.28
CA LEU A 77 14.21 -6.41 15.41
C LEU A 77 13.26 -6.98 14.34
N THR A 78 12.09 -6.38 14.17
CA THR A 78 11.10 -6.84 13.17
C THR A 78 11.60 -6.60 11.75
N GLN A 79 12.26 -5.47 11.50
CA GLN A 79 12.88 -5.16 10.21
C GLN A 79 13.92 -6.22 9.82
N LYS A 80 14.83 -6.58 10.74
CA LYS A 80 15.83 -7.65 10.53
C LYS A 80 15.16 -9.01 10.23
N ASN A 81 14.09 -9.34 10.95
CA ASN A 81 13.34 -10.58 10.74
C ASN A 81 12.65 -10.61 9.37
N THR A 82 12.03 -9.50 8.96
CA THR A 82 11.43 -9.39 7.63
C THR A 82 12.50 -9.52 6.55
N ILE A 83 13.62 -8.80 6.61
CA ILE A 83 14.72 -8.91 5.64
C ILE A 83 15.20 -10.35 5.50
N LYS A 84 15.37 -11.06 6.63
CA LYS A 84 15.76 -12.48 6.62
C LYS A 84 14.77 -13.34 5.85
N ILE A 85 13.46 -13.13 6.05
CA ILE A 85 12.42 -13.91 5.35
C ILE A 85 12.29 -13.49 3.88
N LEU A 86 12.42 -12.21 3.55
CA LEU A 86 12.45 -11.73 2.17
C LEU A 86 13.57 -12.44 1.39
N LYS A 87 14.80 -12.43 1.91
CA LYS A 87 15.96 -13.09 1.30
C LYS A 87 15.79 -14.61 1.19
N LYS A 88 15.36 -15.27 2.28
CA LYS A 88 15.36 -16.74 2.35
C LYS A 88 14.15 -17.39 1.65
N LYS A 89 13.03 -16.69 1.51
CA LYS A 89 11.76 -17.30 1.08
C LYS A 89 11.08 -16.58 -0.07
N TYR A 90 10.89 -15.26 0.02
CA TYR A 90 10.19 -14.50 -1.02
C TYR A 90 11.03 -14.38 -2.28
N LEU A 91 12.25 -13.83 -2.18
CA LEU A 91 13.15 -13.64 -3.32
C LEU A 91 13.34 -14.95 -4.10
N ARG A 92 13.65 -16.05 -3.42
CA ARG A 92 13.80 -17.37 -4.06
C ARG A 92 12.55 -17.80 -4.81
N ARG A 93 11.35 -17.66 -4.22
CA ARG A 93 10.10 -18.03 -4.90
C ARG A 93 9.81 -17.18 -6.11
N ILE A 94 10.08 -15.89 -6.01
CA ILE A 94 9.89 -14.98 -7.13
C ILE A 94 10.84 -15.37 -8.27
N GLN A 95 12.10 -15.69 -7.96
CA GLN A 95 13.05 -16.20 -8.96
C GLN A 95 12.61 -17.55 -9.56
N ASP A 96 12.04 -18.45 -8.76
CA ASP A 96 11.62 -19.79 -9.22
C ASP A 96 10.38 -19.75 -10.14
N TYR A 97 9.43 -18.85 -9.91
CA TYR A 97 8.10 -18.89 -10.55
C TYR A 97 7.67 -17.60 -11.26
N SER A 98 8.33 -16.48 -11.01
CA SER A 98 8.03 -15.17 -11.63
C SER A 98 9.32 -14.35 -11.84
N PRO A 99 10.36 -14.90 -12.51
CA PRO A 99 11.67 -14.25 -12.59
C PRO A 99 11.62 -12.89 -13.30
N SER A 100 10.64 -12.67 -14.18
CA SER A 100 10.43 -11.41 -14.91
C SER A 100 9.63 -10.37 -14.11
N SER A 101 9.11 -10.73 -12.93
CA SER A 101 8.23 -9.86 -12.16
C SER A 101 8.97 -8.66 -11.56
N THR A 102 8.29 -7.51 -11.54
CA THR A 102 8.75 -6.35 -10.77
C THR A 102 8.14 -6.37 -9.37
N VAL A 103 8.98 -6.41 -8.35
CA VAL A 103 8.53 -6.27 -6.96
C VAL A 103 8.26 -4.80 -6.66
N ILE A 104 7.05 -4.50 -6.20
CA ILE A 104 6.65 -3.17 -5.73
C ILE A 104 6.38 -3.26 -4.23
N LEU A 105 7.20 -2.58 -3.44
CA LEU A 105 7.03 -2.47 -2.00
C LEU A 105 6.13 -1.28 -1.69
N LEU A 106 4.91 -1.54 -1.24
CA LEU A 106 3.99 -0.50 -0.83
C LEU A 106 4.37 0.02 0.56
N MET A 107 5.05 1.17 0.58
CA MET A 107 5.47 1.83 1.81
C MET A 107 4.26 2.42 2.53
N THR A 108 3.77 1.69 3.53
CA THR A 108 2.64 2.09 4.39
C THR A 108 2.79 3.49 4.99
N ALA A 109 1.68 4.10 5.45
CA ALA A 109 1.68 5.40 6.11
C ALA A 109 1.92 5.33 7.63
N ALA A 110 2.58 6.36 8.18
CA ALA A 110 2.72 6.53 9.61
C ALA A 110 1.35 6.80 10.27
N TYR A 111 1.21 6.40 11.54
CA TYR A 111 -0.02 6.61 12.28
C TYR A 111 -0.25 8.08 12.60
N LYS A 112 -1.52 8.47 12.78
CA LYS A 112 -1.94 9.86 13.06
C LYS A 112 -1.28 10.43 14.31
N SER A 113 -0.98 9.58 15.29
CA SER A 113 -0.36 9.95 16.58
C SER A 113 0.48 8.81 17.14
N SER A 114 1.51 9.12 17.92
CA SER A 114 2.32 8.12 18.64
C SER A 114 1.56 7.41 19.77
N LYS A 115 0.36 7.87 20.11
CA LYS A 115 -0.49 7.30 21.17
C LYS A 115 -1.37 6.14 20.69
N VAL A 116 -1.41 5.85 19.40
CA VAL A 116 -2.26 4.77 18.86
C VAL A 116 -1.46 3.51 18.60
N ASN A 117 -2.10 2.36 18.77
CA ASN A 117 -1.59 1.05 18.36
C ASN A 117 -0.14 0.76 18.82
N TYR A 118 0.18 1.10 20.07
CA TYR A 118 1.47 0.83 20.72
C TYR A 118 2.68 1.38 19.93
N SER A 119 2.58 2.61 19.40
CA SER A 119 3.60 3.23 18.54
C SER A 119 4.39 4.37 19.20
N SER A 120 4.36 4.47 20.54
CA SER A 120 5.01 5.58 21.27
C SER A 120 6.52 5.64 21.04
N ASP A 121 7.16 4.48 20.88
CA ASP A 121 8.59 4.32 20.59
C ASP A 121 8.98 4.78 19.17
N LEU A 122 8.03 4.80 18.23
CA LEU A 122 8.26 5.17 16.82
C LEU A 122 8.32 6.70 16.62
N GLY A 123 7.86 7.45 17.62
CA GLY A 123 7.81 8.91 17.62
C GLY A 123 6.60 9.48 16.89
N GLY A 124 6.58 10.80 16.73
CA GLY A 124 5.52 11.50 16.00
C GLY A 124 5.54 11.19 14.50
N PHE A 125 4.47 11.60 13.80
CA PHE A 125 4.24 11.30 12.37
C PHE A 125 5.49 11.46 11.50
N LYS A 126 6.20 12.60 11.54
CA LYS A 126 7.40 12.84 10.72
C LYS A 126 8.52 11.83 11.00
N LYS A 127 8.77 11.50 12.27
CA LYS A 127 9.82 10.54 12.67
C LYS A 127 9.44 9.12 12.25
N PHE A 128 8.18 8.74 12.42
CA PHE A 128 7.70 7.42 11.99
C PHE A 128 7.72 7.30 10.46
N THR A 129 7.29 8.32 9.70
CA THR A 129 7.41 8.33 8.23
C THR A 129 8.85 8.15 7.76
N LYS A 130 9.81 8.82 8.40
CA LYS A 130 11.24 8.63 8.09
C LYS A 130 11.69 7.18 8.33
N LYS A 131 11.32 6.59 9.47
CA LYS A 131 11.63 5.19 9.79
C LYS A 131 11.01 4.19 8.82
N LEU A 132 9.80 4.48 8.34
CA LEU A 132 9.13 3.68 7.31
C LEU A 132 9.93 3.72 6.01
N LEU A 133 10.33 4.91 5.56
CA LEU A 133 11.14 5.07 4.35
C LEU A 133 12.45 4.26 4.43
N GLU A 134 13.25 4.47 5.48
CA GLU A 134 14.51 3.74 5.71
C GLU A 134 14.28 2.21 5.78
N GLY A 135 13.17 1.82 6.40
CA GLY A 135 12.74 0.44 6.52
C GLY A 135 12.44 -0.22 5.17
N TYR A 136 11.67 0.46 4.33
CA TYR A 136 11.29 0.00 3.00
C TYR A 136 12.44 0.08 1.99
N GLU A 137 13.35 1.05 2.09
CA GLU A 137 14.62 1.07 1.33
C GLU A 137 15.47 -0.17 1.64
N SER A 138 15.55 -0.54 2.92
CA SER A 138 16.23 -1.76 3.34
C SER A 138 15.56 -3.02 2.78
N TYR A 139 14.22 -3.04 2.69
CA TYR A 139 13.49 -4.14 2.04
C TYR A 139 13.72 -4.17 0.54
N ALA A 140 13.74 -3.00 -0.13
CA ALA A 140 13.96 -2.87 -1.57
C ALA A 140 15.33 -3.43 -1.98
N SER A 141 16.37 -3.20 -1.17
CA SER A 141 17.72 -3.72 -1.40
C SER A 141 17.81 -5.26 -1.47
N VAL A 142 16.75 -5.98 -1.08
CA VAL A 142 16.69 -7.45 -1.18
C VAL A 142 16.39 -7.93 -2.60
N PHE A 143 15.67 -7.15 -3.40
CA PHE A 143 15.17 -7.57 -4.71
C PHE A 143 15.86 -6.78 -5.83
N PRO A 144 16.22 -7.43 -6.96
CA PRO A 144 16.72 -6.71 -8.12
C PRO A 144 15.60 -5.82 -8.68
N ASN A 145 15.93 -4.56 -9.00
CA ASN A 145 15.01 -3.60 -9.63
C ASN A 145 13.69 -3.38 -8.87
N ALA A 146 13.68 -3.57 -7.55
CA ALA A 146 12.50 -3.32 -6.73
C ALA A 146 12.09 -1.84 -6.80
N LYS A 147 10.78 -1.57 -6.86
CA LYS A 147 10.23 -0.23 -6.72
C LYS A 147 9.62 -0.05 -5.34
N ILE A 148 9.58 1.19 -4.85
CA ILE A 148 8.82 1.56 -3.66
C ILE A 148 7.62 2.39 -4.13
N ALA A 149 6.41 2.00 -3.71
CA ALA A 149 5.20 2.79 -3.87
C ALA A 149 5.00 3.63 -2.59
N PRO A 150 5.28 4.95 -2.60
CA PRO A 150 5.57 5.71 -1.39
C PRO A 150 4.33 6.31 -0.68
N LEU A 151 3.35 5.48 -0.29
CA LEU A 151 2.11 5.94 0.36
C LEU A 151 2.35 6.83 1.58
N GLY A 152 3.29 6.46 2.46
CA GLY A 152 3.64 7.28 3.62
C GLY A 152 4.22 8.66 3.28
N LEU A 153 4.84 8.83 2.10
CA LEU A 153 5.26 10.15 1.61
C LEU A 153 4.08 10.94 1.06
N GLY A 154 3.10 10.28 0.40
CA GLY A 154 1.84 10.92 -0.01
C GLY A 154 1.09 11.52 1.18
N TYR A 155 0.98 10.77 2.28
CA TYR A 155 0.40 11.28 3.53
C TYR A 155 1.19 12.48 4.07
N LYS A 156 2.53 12.44 3.98
CA LYS A 156 3.38 13.55 4.43
C LYS A 156 3.21 14.78 3.53
N TYR A 157 3.13 14.61 2.22
CA TYR A 157 2.91 15.68 1.26
C TYR A 157 1.60 16.42 1.56
N ILE A 158 0.51 15.69 1.75
CA ILE A 158 -0.78 16.30 2.11
C ILE A 158 -0.67 17.02 3.45
N LYS A 159 -0.01 16.40 4.43
CA LYS A 159 0.18 17.02 5.76
C LYS A 159 0.92 18.36 5.71
N ASP A 160 1.93 18.45 4.85
CA ASP A 160 2.85 19.59 4.82
C ASP A 160 2.34 20.72 3.89
N ASN A 161 1.46 20.43 2.92
CA ASN A 161 1.02 21.40 1.90
C ASN A 161 -0.47 21.77 1.94
N TYR A 162 -1.31 20.99 2.63
CA TYR A 162 -2.76 21.20 2.65
C TYR A 162 -3.29 21.43 4.07
N GLU A 163 -4.55 21.86 4.15
CA GLU A 163 -5.25 22.01 5.42
C GLU A 163 -5.26 20.71 6.22
N LYS A 164 -5.18 20.86 7.55
CA LYS A 164 -5.11 19.74 8.49
C LYS A 164 -6.25 18.75 8.29
N GLN A 165 -7.45 19.23 7.98
CA GLN A 165 -8.67 18.44 7.79
C GLN A 165 -8.51 17.43 6.64
N VAL A 166 -7.88 17.83 5.53
CA VAL A 166 -7.62 16.93 4.39
C VAL A 166 -6.69 15.79 4.80
N TRP A 167 -5.63 16.11 5.54
CA TRP A 167 -4.71 15.10 6.09
C TRP A 167 -5.41 14.18 7.10
N GLU A 168 -6.29 14.72 7.94
CA GLU A 168 -7.02 13.92 8.93
C GLU A 168 -8.04 12.97 8.28
N GLN A 169 -8.64 13.36 7.16
CA GLN A 169 -9.55 12.52 6.37
C GLN A 169 -8.87 11.29 5.79
N LEU A 170 -7.54 11.23 5.67
CA LEU A 170 -6.80 10.05 5.18
C LEU A 170 -6.89 8.84 6.12
N TYR A 171 -7.30 9.05 7.37
CA TYR A 171 -7.36 8.02 8.39
C TYR A 171 -8.80 7.61 8.70
N ALA A 172 -8.99 6.32 8.95
CA ALA A 172 -10.17 5.83 9.65
C ALA A 172 -10.20 6.37 11.10
N SER A 173 -11.32 6.14 11.79
CA SER A 173 -11.53 6.63 13.17
C SER A 173 -10.51 6.13 14.19
N ASP A 174 -9.80 5.03 13.89
CA ASP A 174 -8.76 4.47 14.75
C ASP A 174 -7.40 5.18 14.63
N GLY A 175 -7.23 6.07 13.65
CA GLY A 175 -6.03 6.87 13.47
C GLY A 175 -4.84 6.11 12.89
N TYR A 176 -5.01 4.90 12.36
CA TYR A 176 -3.92 4.17 11.72
C TYR A 176 -4.30 3.34 10.50
N HIS A 177 -5.57 2.94 10.32
CA HIS A 177 -6.01 2.39 9.04
C HIS A 177 -6.35 3.52 8.06
N PRO A 178 -6.18 3.29 6.75
CA PRO A 178 -6.65 4.24 5.74
C PRO A 178 -8.18 4.33 5.76
N SER A 179 -8.70 5.54 5.57
CA SER A 179 -10.09 5.78 5.21
C SER A 179 -10.33 5.50 3.71
N PRO A 180 -11.52 5.75 3.15
CA PRO A 180 -11.68 5.80 1.69
C PRO A 180 -10.76 6.82 1.00
N HIS A 181 -10.52 8.01 1.57
CA HIS A 181 -9.53 8.97 1.06
C HIS A 181 -8.12 8.38 1.07
N GLY A 182 -7.71 7.76 2.16
CA GLY A 182 -6.41 7.08 2.26
C GLY A 182 -6.27 5.94 1.24
N THR A 183 -7.35 5.17 1.05
CA THR A 183 -7.41 4.05 0.09
C THR A 183 -7.33 4.55 -1.36
N TYR A 184 -7.96 5.68 -1.68
CA TYR A 184 -7.89 6.29 -3.00
C TYR A 184 -6.49 6.80 -3.32
N LEU A 185 -5.83 7.47 -2.36
CA LEU A 185 -4.44 7.89 -2.48
C LEU A 185 -3.51 6.69 -2.71
N GLU A 186 -3.71 5.60 -1.96
CA GLU A 186 -2.97 4.34 -2.15
C GLU A 186 -3.16 3.78 -3.56
N ALA A 187 -4.40 3.75 -4.07
CA ALA A 187 -4.68 3.30 -5.43
C ALA A 187 -3.96 4.15 -6.49
N CYS A 188 -3.96 5.48 -6.34
CA CYS A 188 -3.23 6.39 -7.22
C CYS A 188 -1.72 6.13 -7.18
N ILE A 189 -1.13 5.97 -6.00
CA ILE A 189 0.30 5.72 -5.84
C ILE A 189 0.71 4.35 -6.42
N VAL A 190 -0.12 3.33 -6.23
CA VAL A 190 0.08 2.01 -6.84
C VAL A 190 0.02 2.10 -8.36
N TYR A 191 -0.96 2.84 -8.90
CA TYR A 191 -1.07 3.09 -10.34
C TYR A 191 0.20 3.76 -10.88
N CYS A 192 0.63 4.88 -10.30
CA CYS A 192 1.86 5.57 -10.71
C CYS A 192 3.07 4.63 -10.67
N SER A 193 3.18 3.78 -9.65
CA SER A 193 4.31 2.86 -9.48
C SER A 193 4.35 1.73 -10.53
N ILE A 194 3.19 1.27 -10.98
CA ILE A 194 3.05 0.26 -12.04
C ILE A 194 3.22 0.90 -13.42
N VAL A 195 2.42 1.91 -13.70
CA VAL A 195 2.25 2.45 -15.05
C VAL A 195 3.35 3.46 -15.38
N GLY A 196 3.83 4.23 -14.39
CA GLY A 196 4.80 5.30 -14.60
C GLY A 196 4.19 6.55 -15.21
N GLU A 197 2.86 6.70 -15.09
CA GLU A 197 2.06 7.77 -15.68
C GLU A 197 1.07 8.29 -14.63
N GLU A 198 0.43 9.41 -14.95
CA GLU A 198 -0.64 10.01 -14.14
C GLU A 198 -1.83 9.03 -14.00
N PRO A 199 -2.43 8.89 -12.79
CA PRO A 199 -3.65 8.10 -12.62
C PRO A 199 -4.81 8.67 -13.47
N PRO A 200 -5.76 7.83 -13.90
CA PRO A 200 -6.94 8.31 -14.59
C PRO A 200 -7.70 9.33 -13.73
N LYS A 201 -8.41 10.25 -14.38
CA LYS A 201 -9.26 11.23 -13.69
C LYS A 201 -10.28 10.50 -12.80
N TYR A 202 -10.43 10.99 -11.58
CA TYR A 202 -11.29 10.38 -10.57
C TYR A 202 -12.73 10.19 -11.07
N ASP A 203 -13.24 8.98 -10.89
CA ASP A 203 -14.64 8.65 -11.11
C ASP A 203 -15.24 8.06 -9.83
N GLU A 204 -16.35 8.65 -9.37
CA GLU A 204 -17.04 8.22 -8.16
C GLU A 204 -17.68 6.82 -8.31
N GLU A 205 -17.94 6.39 -9.55
CA GLU A 205 -18.53 5.08 -9.86
C GLU A 205 -17.55 3.92 -9.58
N TRP A 206 -16.24 4.18 -9.54
CA TRP A 206 -15.24 3.16 -9.18
C TRP A 206 -15.54 2.52 -7.82
N TRP A 207 -16.08 3.30 -6.88
CA TRP A 207 -16.48 2.81 -5.56
C TRP A 207 -17.66 1.83 -5.58
N ASP A 208 -18.48 1.85 -6.63
CA ASP A 208 -19.62 0.94 -6.76
C ASP A 208 -19.18 -0.47 -7.16
N THR A 209 -17.98 -0.60 -7.73
CA THR A 209 -17.33 -1.89 -8.02
C THR A 209 -16.41 -2.39 -6.89
N ALA A 210 -16.22 -1.59 -5.85
CA ALA A 210 -15.35 -1.95 -4.72
C ALA A 210 -15.91 -3.15 -3.95
N GLN A 211 -15.02 -4.05 -3.51
CA GLN A 211 -15.40 -5.28 -2.80
C GLN A 211 -16.22 -5.00 -1.52
N TYR A 212 -16.00 -3.86 -0.89
CA TYR A 212 -16.76 -3.41 0.27
C TYR A 212 -17.51 -2.14 -0.09
N LYS A 213 -18.83 -2.15 0.16
CA LYS A 213 -19.67 -0.97 -0.07
C LYS A 213 -19.21 0.17 0.83
N ILE A 214 -18.70 1.23 0.21
CA ILE A 214 -18.38 2.49 0.87
C ILE A 214 -19.58 3.43 0.72
N ARG A 215 -20.05 4.02 1.83
CA ARG A 215 -21.18 4.97 1.80
C ARG A 215 -20.75 6.18 1.00
N LYS A 216 -21.65 6.74 0.16
CA LYS A 216 -21.34 7.90 -0.69
C LYS A 216 -20.71 9.06 0.09
N LYS A 217 -21.24 9.35 1.29
CA LYS A 217 -20.72 10.41 2.17
C LYS A 217 -19.29 10.21 2.70
N ASP A 218 -18.76 8.98 2.64
CA ASP A 218 -17.40 8.69 3.09
C ASP A 218 -16.41 8.69 1.90
N ARG A 219 -16.88 8.81 0.66
CA ARG A 219 -16.04 8.86 -0.55
C ARG A 219 -15.40 10.24 -0.68
N PRO A 220 -14.19 10.35 -1.26
CA PRO A 220 -13.66 11.65 -1.67
C PRO A 220 -14.61 12.36 -2.64
N THR A 221 -14.80 13.66 -2.42
CA THR A 221 -15.35 14.56 -3.45
C THR A 221 -14.37 14.68 -4.62
N LYS A 222 -14.81 15.22 -5.76
CA LYS A 222 -13.91 15.46 -6.92
C LYS A 222 -12.75 16.40 -6.58
N GLN A 223 -13.01 17.45 -5.79
CA GLN A 223 -11.98 18.39 -5.35
C GLN A 223 -10.97 17.71 -4.41
N GLU A 224 -11.45 16.95 -3.42
CA GLU A 224 -10.56 16.18 -2.53
C GLU A 224 -9.75 15.16 -3.33
N ALA A 225 -10.38 14.44 -4.27
CA ALA A 225 -9.70 13.46 -5.12
C ALA A 225 -8.61 14.09 -5.99
N ALA A 226 -8.79 15.33 -6.47
CA ALA A 226 -7.76 16.06 -7.21
C ALA A 226 -6.51 16.33 -6.35
N ILE A 227 -6.70 16.71 -5.09
CA ILE A 227 -5.59 16.89 -4.12
C ILE A 227 -4.84 15.57 -3.90
N LEU A 228 -5.58 14.47 -3.70
CA LEU A 228 -4.99 13.14 -3.48
C LEU A 228 -4.22 12.66 -4.72
N HIS A 229 -4.75 12.94 -5.90
CA HIS A 229 -4.14 12.62 -7.17
C HIS A 229 -2.85 13.42 -7.40
N GLU A 230 -2.86 14.74 -7.16
CA GLU A 230 -1.66 15.57 -7.22
C GLU A 230 -0.59 15.05 -6.26
N ALA A 231 -0.96 14.77 -5.01
CA ALA A 231 -0.06 14.22 -4.01
C ALA A 231 0.60 12.92 -4.49
N ALA A 232 -0.16 12.03 -5.13
CA ALA A 232 0.36 10.78 -5.69
C ALA A 232 1.37 11.03 -6.83
N CYS A 233 1.06 11.94 -7.75
CA CYS A 233 1.94 12.29 -8.87
C CYS A 233 3.26 12.87 -8.36
N GLN A 234 3.19 13.82 -7.41
CA GLN A 234 4.35 14.49 -6.83
C GLN A 234 5.29 13.51 -6.14
N VAL A 235 4.76 12.63 -5.26
CA VAL A 235 5.62 11.70 -4.52
C VAL A 235 6.13 10.53 -5.36
N CYS A 236 5.49 10.24 -6.49
CA CYS A 236 5.95 9.23 -7.45
C CYS A 236 6.86 9.81 -8.54
N GLY A 237 7.09 11.13 -8.56
CA GLY A 237 7.91 11.80 -9.57
C GLY A 237 7.30 11.77 -10.97
N ILE A 238 5.95 11.72 -11.07
CA ILE A 238 5.25 11.83 -12.34
C ILE A 238 5.28 13.30 -12.76
N ALA A 239 5.92 13.58 -13.91
CA ALA A 239 5.87 14.91 -14.50
C ALA A 239 4.41 15.23 -14.87
N GLN A 240 3.86 16.27 -14.26
CA GLN A 240 2.57 16.82 -14.68
C GLN A 240 2.84 17.64 -15.94
N GLU A 241 2.31 17.20 -17.08
CA GLU A 241 2.20 18.07 -18.25
C GLU A 241 1.17 19.14 -17.91
N TYR A 242 1.64 20.30 -17.44
CA TYR A 242 0.79 21.48 -17.35
C TYR A 242 0.49 21.93 -18.79
N GLU A 243 -0.61 21.45 -19.38
CA GLU A 243 -1.26 22.18 -20.46
C GLU A 243 -1.76 23.51 -19.88
N PHE A 244 -0.92 24.53 -19.95
CA PHE A 244 -1.34 25.92 -19.82
C PHE A 244 -2.29 26.24 -20.99
N MET A 245 -3.56 25.89 -20.84
CA MET A 245 -4.65 26.51 -21.59
C MET A 245 -4.89 27.90 -21.00
N PHE A 246 -3.94 28.82 -21.21
CA PHE A 246 -4.29 30.24 -21.27
C PHE A 246 -4.93 30.46 -22.64
N GLU A 247 -6.23 30.25 -22.73
CA GLU A 247 -7.02 30.94 -23.76
C GLU A 247 -7.05 32.42 -23.35
N LEU A 248 -6.31 33.24 -24.10
CA LEU A 248 -6.54 34.68 -24.24
C LEU A 248 -7.64 34.92 -25.28
#